data_AF-E5B6H8-F1
#
_entry.id   AF-E5B6H8-F1
#
_cell.length_a   1.000
_cell.length_b   1.000
_cell.length_c   1.000
_cell.angle_alpha   90.00
_cell.angle_beta   90.00
_cell.angle_gamma   90.00
#
_symmetry.space_group_name_H-M   'P 1'
#
loop_
_entity.id
_entity.type
_entity.pdbx_description
1 polymer ?
#
loop_
_entity_poly.entity_id
_entity_poly.type
_entity_poly.pdbx_seq_one_letter_code
_entity_poly.pdbx_strand_id
1 'polypeptide(L)' 'MTAARSHGLGIVPIGGISREPQAMIELLQLPEPTLPVAGRVPGYIDPPAIDPPAVEKPRMSLVGFRH' A
#
# COMPACT_ATOMS: atom_id res chain seq x y z
N MET A 1 5.54 -5.97 2.11
CA MET A 1 4.32 -6.57 1.53
C MET A 1 4.40 -8.09 1.50
N THR A 2 5.47 -8.66 0.94
CA THR A 2 5.70 -10.12 0.89
C THR A 2 5.60 -10.81 2.25
N ALA A 3 6.31 -10.31 3.28
CA ALA A 3 6.27 -10.90 4.62
C ALA A 3 4.86 -10.90 5.24
N ALA A 4 4.13 -9.78 5.13
CA ALA A 4 2.75 -9.72 5.64
C ALA A 4 1.85 -10.77 4.95
N ARG A 5 1.96 -10.90 3.62
CA ARG A 5 1.21 -11.89 2.84
C ARG A 5 1.61 -13.33 3.18
N SER A 6 2.89 -13.62 3.42
CA SER A 6 3.33 -14.96 3.83
C SER A 6 2.82 -15.34 5.23
N HIS A 7 2.47 -14.36 6.06
CA HIS A 7 1.79 -14.56 7.34
C HIS A 7 0.25 -14.51 7.22
N GLY A 8 -0.31 -14.60 6.02
CA GLY A 8 -1.75 -14.63 5.80
C GLY A 8 -2.47 -13.28 5.93
N LEU A 9 -1.73 -12.16 6.00
CA LEU A 9 -2.31 -10.83 6.09
C LEU A 9 -2.57 -10.23 4.70
N GLY A 10 -3.68 -9.51 4.57
CA GLY A 10 -3.89 -8.55 3.49
C GLY A 10 -2.97 -7.34 3.66
N ILE A 11 -2.65 -6.66 2.55
CA ILE A 11 -1.91 -5.40 2.59
C ILE A 11 -2.24 -4.48 1.43
N VAL A 12 -2.39 -3.19 1.72
CA VAL A 12 -2.60 -2.11 0.72
C VAL A 12 -1.54 -1.02 0.92
N PRO A 13 -0.79 -0.63 -0.14
CA PRO A 13 0.05 0.57 -0.10
C PRO A 13 -0.79 1.83 -0.26
N ILE A 14 -0.51 2.86 0.55
CA ILE A 14 -1.22 4.14 0.56
C ILE A 14 -0.28 5.22 0.04
N GLY A 15 -0.33 5.49 -1.27
CA GLY A 15 0.44 6.57 -1.89
C GLY A 15 -0.10 7.96 -1.59
N GLY A 16 -1.37 8.07 -1.17
CA GLY A 16 -2.02 9.35 -0.85
C GLY A 16 -1.40 10.12 0.31
N ILE A 17 -0.58 9.46 1.15
CA ILE A 17 0.18 10.13 2.22
C ILE A 17 1.10 11.25 1.68
N SER A 18 1.56 11.11 0.44
CA SER A 18 2.45 12.07 -0.21
C SER A 18 1.70 13.27 -0.81
N ARG A 19 0.37 13.34 -0.68
CA ARG A 19 -0.44 14.47 -1.17
C ARG A 19 -0.19 15.76 -0.36
N GLU A 20 -0.05 15.63 0.95
CA GLU A 20 0.23 16.73 1.88
C GLU A 20 1.43 16.35 2.76
N PRO A 21 2.65 16.30 2.18
CA PRO A 21 3.82 15.75 2.87
C PRO A 21 4.21 16.56 4.10
N GLN A 22 4.02 17.89 4.07
CA GLN A 22 4.30 18.77 5.21
C GLN A 22 3.38 18.48 6.41
N ALA A 23 2.08 18.32 6.18
CA ALA A 23 1.13 17.96 7.23
C ALA A 23 1.45 16.59 7.85
N MET A 24 1.97 15.65 7.06
CA MET A 24 2.44 14.35 7.56
C MET A 24 3.74 14.45 8.34
N ILE A 25 4.68 15.29 7.93
CA ILE A 25 5.91 15.59 8.68
C ILE A 25 5.55 16.17 10.05
N GLU A 26 4.62 17.11 10.11
CA GLU A 26 4.15 17.74 11.35
C GLU A 26 3.42 16.73 12.25
N LEU A 27 2.47 15.98 11.68
CA LEU A 27 1.69 14.99 12.42
C LEU A 27 2.55 13.89 13.04
N LEU A 28 3.51 13.38 12.27
CA LEU A 28 4.38 12.26 12.69
C LEU A 28 5.70 12.73 13.31
N GLN A 29 5.92 14.05 13.37
CA GLN A 29 7.13 14.69 13.89
C GLN A 29 8.40 14.13 13.23
N LEU A 30 8.39 14.03 11.90
CA LEU A 30 9.52 13.48 11.15
C LEU A 30 10.74 14.41 11.24
N PRO A 31 11.95 13.90 11.55
CA PRO A 31 13.15 14.72 11.65
C PRO A 31 13.69 15.08 10.26
N GLU A 32 14.40 16.20 10.14
CA GLU A 32 15.15 16.51 8.93
C GLU A 32 16.30 15.50 8.72
N PRO A 33 16.57 15.03 7.49
CA PRO A 33 15.89 15.31 6.21
C PRO A 33 14.94 14.17 5.76
N THR A 34 13.90 13.85 6.55
CA THR A 34 12.98 12.72 6.28
C THR A 34 11.74 13.15 5.48
N LEU A 35 11.31 12.32 4.51
CA LEU A 35 10.09 12.51 3.72
C LEU A 35 9.18 11.28 3.78
N PRO A 36 7.86 11.45 3.95
CA PRO A 36 6.90 10.36 3.83
C PRO A 36 6.70 9.99 2.36
N VAL A 37 6.81 8.70 2.04
CA VAL A 37 6.73 8.20 0.64
C VAL A 37 5.52 7.29 0.41
N ALA A 38 5.23 6.40 1.36
CA ALA A 38 4.10 5.47 1.25
C ALA A 38 3.67 4.96 2.62
N GLY A 39 2.37 5.02 2.90
CA GLY A 39 1.75 4.28 3.99
C GLY A 39 1.54 2.81 3.62
N ARG A 40 1.34 1.95 4.61
CA ARG A 40 1.00 0.54 4.41
C ARG A 40 -0.02 0.12 5.46
N VAL A 41 -1.06 -0.59 5.03
CA VAL A 41 -2.09 -1.13 5.94
C VAL A 41 -2.07 -2.66 5.86
N PRO A 42 -1.31 -3.35 6.72
CA PRO A 42 -1.43 -4.80 6.91
C PRO A 42 -2.60 -5.15 7.86
N GLY A 43 -3.29 -6.26 7.62
CA GLY A 43 -4.35 -6.73 8.52
C GLY A 43 -4.94 -8.07 8.13
N TYR A 44 -5.70 -8.67 9.05
CA TYR A 44 -6.52 -9.84 8.74
C TYR A 44 -7.65 -9.44 7.80
N ILE A 45 -7.89 -10.26 6.79
CA ILE A 45 -8.96 -10.06 5.82
C ILE A 45 -10.22 -10.70 6.39
N ASP A 46 -11.34 -9.99 6.30
CA ASP A 46 -12.68 -10.54 6.49
C ASP A 46 -13.34 -10.67 5.10
N PRO A 47 -13.24 -11.83 4.42
CA PRO A 47 -13.71 -11.96 3.04
C PRO A 47 -15.20 -11.66 2.84
N PRO A 48 -16.12 -12.05 3.75
CA PRO A 48 -17.52 -11.62 3.72
C PRO A 48 -17.73 -10.09 3.74
N ALA A 49 -16.82 -9.33 4.34
CA ALA A 49 -16.91 -7.86 4.41
C ALA A 49 -16.37 -7.15 3.15
N ILE A 50 -15.80 -7.88 2.19
CA ILE A 50 -15.25 -7.33 0.95
C ILE A 50 -16.23 -7.55 -0.20
N ASP A 51 -16.90 -6.48 -0.63
CA ASP A 51 -17.81 -6.47 -1.78
C ASP A 51 -17.38 -5.39 -2.81
N PRO A 52 -17.02 -5.79 -4.05
CA PRO A 52 -16.89 -7.15 -4.56
C PRO A 52 -15.67 -7.88 -3.98
N PRO A 53 -15.66 -9.23 -3.94
CA PRO A 53 -14.53 -10.01 -3.44
C PRO A 53 -13.21 -9.60 -4.10
N ALA A 54 -12.15 -9.55 -3.30
CA ALA A 54 -10.82 -9.21 -3.80
C ALA A 54 -10.30 -10.29 -4.77
N VAL A 55 -10.27 -9.97 -6.06
CA VAL A 55 -9.69 -10.82 -7.10
C VAL A 55 -8.36 -10.25 -7.59
N GLU A 56 -7.51 -11.11 -8.13
CA GLU A 56 -6.26 -10.67 -8.75
C GLU A 56 -6.56 -9.81 -9.99
N LYS A 57 -6.27 -8.52 -9.88
CA LYS A 57 -6.41 -7.59 -11.01
C LYS A 57 -5.45 -8.02 -12.14
N PRO A 58 -5.86 -8.03 -13.41
CA PRO A 58 -4.95 -8.24 -14.54
C PRO A 58 -3.78 -7.23 -14.57
N ARG A 59 -2.68 -7.61 -15.22
CA ARG A 59 -1.51 -6.75 -15.46
C ARG A 59 -1.26 -6.65 -16.97
N MET A 60 -0.45 -5.66 -17.37
CA MET A 60 0.06 -5.57 -18.74
C MET A 60 0.80 -6.86 -19.12
N SER A 61 0.70 -7.28 -20.38
CA SER A 61 1.40 -8.48 -20.86
C SER A 61 2.92 -8.30 -20.76
N LEU A 62 3.64 -9.40 -20.61
CA LEU A 62 5.10 -9.35 -20.47
C LEU A 62 5.77 -8.74 -21.71
N VAL A 63 5.24 -9.04 -22.91
CA VAL A 63 5.70 -8.47 -24.18
C VAL A 63 5.46 -6.96 -24.25
N GLY A 64 4.37 -6.46 -23.63
CA GLY A 64 4.10 -5.02 -23.55
C GLY A 64 4.94 -4.28 -22.50
N PHE A 65 5.37 -4.97 -21.44
CA PHE A 65 6.13 -4.36 -20.34
C PHE A 65 7.65 -4.43 -20.55
N ARG A 66 8.16 -5.49 -21.19
CA ARG A 66 9.59 -5.74 -21.38
C ARG A 66 9.97 -5.50 -22.85
N HIS A 67 10.83 -4.52 -23.08
CA HIS A 67 11.45 -4.21 -24.37
C HIS A 67 12.90 -4.71 -24.43
#